data_AF-A0A1G8FQB0-F1
#
_entry.id   AF-A0A1G8FQB0-F1
#
_cell.length_a   1.000
_cell.length_b   1.000
_cell.length_c   1.000
_cell.angle_alpha   90.00
_cell.angle_beta   90.00
_cell.angle_gamma   90.00
#
_symmetry.space_group_name_H-M   'P 1'
#
loop_
_entity.id
_entity.type
_entity.pdbx_description
1 polymer ?
#
loop_
_entity_poly.entity_id
_entity_poly.type
_entity_poly.pdbx_seq_one_letter_code
_entity_poly.pdbx_strand_id
1 'polypeptide(L)'
;MIGKKLFYLIVPFLMASCSSLSTPVKNESKFLNFITLGVSKEQVIDKYGNPLNIGVSENTEILYYSEKLPDFIVITEFTFENNKLKEKKVSKIENSYQSDFRKIYNLLDDIQKK
;
A
#
# COMPACT_ATOMS: atom_id res chain seq x y z
N MET A 1 -42.79 41.81 -37.20
CA MET A 1 -43.59 40.59 -36.95
C MET A 1 -42.69 39.60 -36.22
N ILE A 2 -43.11 39.19 -35.02
CA ILE A 2 -42.36 38.38 -34.05
C ILE A 2 -42.14 36.95 -34.57
N GLY A 3 -40.96 36.38 -34.28
CA GLY A 3 -40.75 34.93 -34.21
C GLY A 3 -39.39 34.49 -34.78
N LYS A 4 -38.58 33.65 -34.14
CA LYS A 4 -38.70 32.85 -32.92
C LYS A 4 -37.27 32.68 -32.35
N LYS A 5 -37.17 32.64 -31.01
CA LYS A 5 -35.98 32.24 -30.26
C LYS A 5 -35.48 30.88 -30.76
N LEU A 6 -34.17 30.74 -30.94
CA LEU A 6 -33.51 29.43 -30.87
C LEU A 6 -32.22 29.58 -30.05
N PHE A 7 -32.37 29.28 -28.76
CA PHE A 7 -31.27 29.06 -27.83
C PHE A 7 -30.51 27.80 -28.29
N TYR A 8 -29.28 27.96 -28.77
CA TYR A 8 -28.33 26.85 -28.83
C TYR A 8 -27.48 26.86 -27.56
N LEU A 9 -27.92 26.09 -26.58
CA LEU A 9 -27.25 25.87 -25.30
C LEU A 9 -26.96 24.37 -25.18
N ILE A 10 -25.87 23.91 -25.79
CA ILE A 10 -25.36 22.52 -25.70
C ILE A 10 -23.91 22.56 -26.21
N VAL A 11 -22.83 22.15 -25.54
CA VAL A 11 -22.57 21.34 -24.34
C VAL A 11 -21.19 21.74 -23.81
N PRO A 12 -20.93 21.90 -22.49
CA PRO A 12 -19.57 21.80 -21.97
C PRO A 12 -19.25 20.31 -21.82
N PHE A 13 -18.63 19.71 -22.83
CA PHE A 13 -18.18 18.31 -22.69
C PHE A 13 -16.93 18.28 -21.82
N LEU A 14 -17.09 17.61 -20.69
CA LEU A 14 -16.10 17.24 -19.70
C LEU A 14 -14.77 16.81 -20.34
N MET A 15 -13.71 17.59 -20.14
CA MET A 15 -12.34 17.06 -20.15
C MET A 15 -12.02 16.60 -18.72
N ALA A 16 -12.77 15.61 -18.24
CA ALA A 16 -12.39 14.81 -17.08
C ALA A 16 -11.33 13.81 -17.56
N SER A 17 -10.10 14.28 -17.77
CA SER A 17 -8.96 13.39 -17.93
C SER A 17 -8.56 12.89 -16.54
N CYS A 18 -9.34 11.95 -16.01
CA CYS A 18 -8.90 11.08 -14.93
C CYS A 18 -7.91 10.10 -15.57
N SER A 19 -6.66 10.54 -15.73
CA SER A 19 -5.57 9.65 -16.06
C SER A 19 -5.46 8.68 -14.90
N SER A 20 -6.02 7.47 -15.04
CA SER A 20 -5.77 6.39 -14.10
C SER A 20 -4.28 6.07 -14.23
N LEU A 21 -3.46 6.73 -13.42
CA LEU A 21 -2.06 6.41 -13.28
C LEU A 21 -2.03 5.01 -12.67
N SER A 22 -1.96 3.99 -13.52
CA SER A 22 -1.75 2.62 -13.11
C SER A 22 -0.34 2.56 -12.55
N THR A 23 -0.20 2.83 -11.24
CA THR A 23 1.07 2.64 -10.56
C THR A 23 1.43 1.17 -10.73
N PRO A 24 2.65 0.85 -11.21
CA PRO A 24 3.08 -0.53 -11.32
C PRO A 24 2.90 -1.20 -9.96
N VAL A 25 2.35 -2.41 -9.97
CA VAL A 25 2.18 -3.21 -8.75
C VAL A 25 3.57 -3.44 -8.18
N LYS A 26 3.94 -2.65 -7.16
CA LYS A 26 5.19 -2.86 -6.42
C LYS A 26 5.04 -4.17 -5.68
N ASN A 27 5.78 -5.19 -6.12
CA ASN A 27 5.92 -6.46 -5.39
C ASN A 27 6.84 -6.34 -4.17
N GLU A 28 7.40 -5.15 -3.92
CA GLU A 28 8.26 -4.87 -2.79
C GLU A 28 7.52 -4.11 -1.70
N SER A 29 7.72 -4.54 -0.46
CA SER A 29 7.11 -3.88 0.69
C SER A 29 7.70 -2.50 0.94
N LYS A 30 6.84 -1.52 1.25
CA LYS A 30 7.27 -0.17 1.64
C LYS A 30 8.16 -0.18 2.89
N PHE A 31 8.07 -1.24 3.69
CA PHE A 31 8.85 -1.45 4.91
C PHE A 31 10.19 -2.13 4.68
N LEU A 32 10.60 -2.46 3.47
CA LEU A 32 11.94 -3.02 3.23
C LEU A 32 13.06 -2.00 3.45
N ASN A 33 12.78 -0.73 3.18
CA ASN A 33 13.77 0.33 3.30
C ASN A 33 14.29 0.46 4.74
N PHE A 34 15.62 0.62 4.86
CA PHE A 34 16.25 0.89 6.14
C PHE A 34 15.72 2.20 6.73
N ILE A 35 15.60 2.23 8.06
CA ILE A 35 15.30 3.42 8.82
C ILE A 35 16.37 3.57 9.89
N THR A 36 16.83 4.80 10.08
CA THR A 36 17.81 5.11 11.11
C THR A 36 17.18 4.89 12.49
N LEU A 37 17.91 4.23 13.39
CA LEU A 37 17.51 4.13 14.79
C LEU A 37 17.58 5.50 15.46
N GLY A 38 16.85 5.66 16.56
CA GLY A 38 16.81 6.90 17.35
C GLY A 38 15.86 7.97 16.80
N VAL A 39 15.23 7.74 15.64
CA VAL A 39 14.19 8.64 15.12
C VAL A 39 12.96 8.66 16.04
N SER A 40 12.25 9.77 16.01
CA SER A 40 11.01 9.95 16.77
C SER A 40 9.86 9.11 16.18
N LYS A 41 8.84 8.87 17.01
CA LYS A 41 7.60 8.21 16.61
C LYS A 41 6.91 8.95 15.46
N GLU A 42 6.87 10.27 15.56
CA GLU A 42 6.23 11.16 14.59
C GLU A 42 6.86 10.99 13.20
N GLN A 43 8.20 10.91 13.12
CA GLN A 43 8.90 10.68 11.85
C GLN A 43 8.56 9.33 11.21
N VAL A 44 8.29 8.29 12.00
CA VAL A 44 7.86 6.97 11.47
C VAL A 44 6.44 7.05 10.94
N ILE A 45 5.55 7.74 11.65
CA ILE A 45 4.14 7.95 11.25
C ILE A 45 4.08 8.81 9.98
N ASP A 46 4.85 9.90 9.91
CA ASP A 46 4.93 10.76 8.73
C ASP A 46 5.40 9.99 7.48
N LYS A 47 6.34 9.05 7.66
CA LYS A 47 6.90 8.26 6.57
C LYS A 47 5.99 7.12 6.10
N TYR A 48 5.32 6.42 7.00
CA TYR A 48 4.61 5.17 6.67
C TYR A 48 3.08 5.26 6.82
N GLY A 49 2.57 6.35 7.37
CA GLY A 49 1.17 6.56 7.72
C GLY A 49 0.87 6.10 9.15
N ASN A 50 -0.42 6.13 9.51
CA ASN A 50 -0.86 5.66 10.82
C ASN A 50 -0.69 4.14 10.95
N PRO A 51 -0.29 3.65 12.14
CA PRO A 51 -0.22 2.22 12.42
C PRO A 51 -1.62 1.61 12.50
N LEU A 52 -1.69 0.29 12.31
CA LEU A 52 -2.91 -0.47 12.54
C LEU A 52 -3.23 -0.61 14.03
N ASN A 53 -2.19 -0.74 14.84
CA ASN A 53 -2.31 -0.86 16.28
C ASN A 53 -1.07 -0.28 16.98
N ILE A 54 -1.24 0.11 18.24
CA ILE A 54 -0.18 0.62 19.11
C ILE A 54 -0.20 -0.19 20.40
N GLY A 55 0.88 -0.92 20.66
CA GLY A 55 1.14 -1.54 21.96
C GLY A 55 1.88 -0.56 22.85
N VAL A 56 1.47 -0.44 24.12
CA VAL A 56 2.10 0.45 25.10
C VAL A 56 2.43 -0.35 26.36
N SER A 57 3.65 -0.20 26.86
CA SER A 57 4.12 -0.83 28.09
C SER A 57 5.16 0.08 28.74
N GLU A 58 4.93 0.55 29.98
CA GLU A 58 5.80 1.47 30.74
C GLU A 58 6.59 2.49 29.88
N ASN A 59 7.83 2.17 29.48
CA ASN A 59 8.73 3.04 28.73
C ASN A 59 8.87 2.69 27.23
N THR A 60 8.08 1.71 26.79
CA THR A 60 8.13 1.10 25.47
C THR A 60 6.79 1.28 24.75
N GLU A 61 6.86 1.71 23.49
CA GLU A 61 5.72 1.74 22.58
C GLU A 61 6.06 0.93 21.33
N ILE A 62 5.10 0.16 20.82
CA ILE A 62 5.28 -0.65 19.61
C ILE A 62 4.21 -0.25 18.61
N LEU A 63 4.63 0.20 17.43
CA LEU A 63 3.72 0.47 16.32
C LEU A 63 3.64 -0.75 15.42
N TYR A 64 2.43 -1.26 15.22
CA TYR A 64 2.15 -2.42 14.37
C TYR A 64 1.60 -1.97 13.01
N TYR A 65 2.25 -2.41 11.95
CA TYR A 65 1.82 -2.20 10.57
C TYR A 65 1.64 -3.52 9.84
N SER A 66 0.75 -3.54 8.86
CA SER A 66 0.67 -4.62 7.89
C SER A 66 0.53 -4.07 6.48
N GLU A 67 1.05 -4.83 5.53
CA GLU A 67 0.95 -4.55 4.11
C GLU A 67 0.66 -5.85 3.37
N LYS A 68 -0.44 -5.86 2.61
CA LYS A 68 -0.82 -7.01 1.78
C LYS A 68 -0.19 -6.85 0.40
N LEU A 69 0.62 -7.83 0.01
CA LEU A 69 1.19 -7.98 -1.32
C LEU A 69 0.59 -9.22 -2.01
N PRO A 70 0.81 -9.41 -3.32
CA PRO A 70 0.14 -10.48 -4.08
C PRO A 70 0.35 -11.89 -3.51
N ASP A 71 1.54 -12.18 -2.99
CA ASP A 71 1.91 -13.53 -2.53
C ASP A 71 2.14 -13.61 -1.01
N PHE A 72 2.20 -12.48 -0.32
CA PHE A 72 2.55 -12.42 1.09
C PHE A 72 1.93 -11.24 1.82
N ILE A 73 1.75 -11.39 3.12
CA ILE A 73 1.44 -10.29 4.04
C ILE A 73 2.73 -9.96 4.78
N VAL A 74 3.12 -8.69 4.76
CA VAL A 74 4.25 -8.18 5.54
C VAL A 74 3.72 -7.56 6.81
N ILE A 75 4.21 -8.01 7.95
CA ILE A 75 3.96 -7.41 9.27
C ILE A 75 5.23 -6.69 9.68
N THR A 76 5.10 -5.43 10.08
CA THR A 76 6.23 -4.63 10.56
C THR A 76 5.93 -4.07 11.94
N GLU A 77 6.90 -4.21 12.83
CA GLU A 77 6.86 -3.71 14.20
C GLU A 77 7.97 -2.66 14.34
N PHE A 78 7.63 -1.49 14.86
CA PHE A 78 8.58 -0.47 15.25
C PHE A 78 8.51 -0.30 16.76
N THR A 79 9.58 -0.67 17.47
CA THR A 79 9.69 -0.56 18.93
C THR A 79 10.40 0.74 19.29
N PHE A 80 9.74 1.55 20.09
CA PHE A 80 10.23 2.81 20.63
C PHE A 80 10.48 2.66 22.12
N GLU A 81 11.58 3.22 22.59
CA GLU A 81 11.87 3.35 24.01
C GLU A 81 12.20 4.81 24.30
N ASN A 82 11.55 5.42 25.28
CA ASN A 82 11.68 6.85 25.58
C ASN A 82 11.47 7.73 24.32
N ASN A 83 10.43 7.43 23.53
CA ASN A 83 10.07 8.08 22.27
C ASN A 83 11.13 8.03 21.14
N LYS A 84 12.09 7.10 21.23
CA LYS A 84 13.13 6.89 20.20
C LYS A 84 13.07 5.48 19.64
N LEU A 85 13.12 5.36 18.33
CA LEU A 85 13.11 4.06 17.65
C LEU A 85 14.33 3.23 18.08
N LYS A 86 14.09 2.09 18.71
CA LYS A 86 15.13 1.13 19.11
C LYS A 86 15.23 -0.05 18.17
N GLU A 87 14.10 -0.51 17.65
CA GLU A 87 14.07 -1.72 16.84
C GLU A 87 13.02 -1.60 15.74
N LYS A 88 13.34 -2.20 14.59
CA LYS A 88 12.40 -2.46 13.52
C LYS A 88 12.46 -3.94 13.18
N LYS A 89 11.34 -4.64 13.32
CA LYS A 89 11.20 -6.05 12.95
C LYS A 89 10.24 -6.18 11.78
N VAL A 90 10.64 -6.97 10.78
CA VAL A 90 9.82 -7.22 9.58
C VAL A 90 9.64 -8.72 9.45
N SER A 91 8.39 -9.16 9.42
CA SER A 91 8.00 -10.56 9.23
C SER A 91 7.18 -10.69 7.95
N LYS A 92 7.44 -11.74 7.17
CA LYS A 92 6.67 -12.06 5.96
C LYS A 92 5.89 -13.34 6.20
N ILE A 93 4.60 -13.30 5.89
CA ILE A 93 3.71 -14.46 5.94
C ILE A 93 3.33 -14.78 4.49
N GLU A 94 3.83 -15.88 3.97
CA GLU A 94 3.50 -16.35 2.63
C GLU A 94 2.07 -16.87 2.57
N ASN A 95 1.36 -16.54 1.49
CA ASN A 95 0.08 -17.13 1.18
C ASN A 95 0.30 -18.38 0.32
N SER A 96 0.60 -19.51 0.97
CA SER A 96 0.95 -20.77 0.30
C SER A 96 -0.06 -21.18 -0.77
N TYR A 97 -1.35 -21.03 -0.48
CA TYR A 97 -2.43 -21.33 -1.43
C TYR A 97 -2.36 -20.50 -2.71
N GLN A 98 -2.19 -19.18 -2.61
CA GLN A 98 -2.11 -18.31 -3.79
C GLN A 98 -0.87 -18.58 -4.63
N SER A 99 0.26 -18.86 -3.99
CA SER A 99 1.51 -19.22 -4.67
C SER A 99 1.33 -20.48 -5.51
N ASP A 100 0.69 -21.50 -4.96
CA ASP A 100 0.49 -22.78 -5.65
C ASP A 100 -0.52 -22.68 -6.80
N PHE A 101 -1.63 -21.94 -6.62
CA PHE A 101 -2.56 -21.68 -7.73
C PHE A 101 -1.88 -20.91 -8.86
N ARG A 102 -1.05 -19.91 -8.57
CA ARG A 102 -0.31 -19.17 -9.61
C ARG A 102 0.64 -20.07 -10.40
N LYS A 103 1.34 -20.99 -9.73
CA LYS A 103 2.20 -21.99 -10.42
C LYS A 103 1.39 -22.87 -11.35
N ILE A 104 0.21 -23.32 -10.91
CA ILE A 104 -0.69 -24.13 -11.74
C ILE A 104 -1.18 -23.34 -12.95
N TYR A 105 -1.63 -22.09 -12.77
CA TYR A 105 -2.07 -21.25 -13.88
C TYR A 105 -0.96 -21.02 -14.92
N ASN A 106 0.25 -20.69 -14.47
CA ASN A 106 1.39 -20.50 -15.38
C ASN A 106 1.70 -21.78 -16.17
N LEU A 107 1.65 -22.95 -15.51
CA LEU A 107 1.86 -24.24 -16.18
C LEU A 107 0.78 -24.51 -17.24
N LEU A 108 -0.49 -24.23 -16.94
CA LEU A 108 -1.59 -24.41 -17.89
C LEU A 108 -1.44 -23.48 -19.10
N ASP A 109 -1.00 -22.24 -18.87
CA ASP A 109 -0.77 -21.24 -19.91
C ASP A 109 0.37 -21.66 -20.85
N ASP A 110 1.45 -22.22 -20.30
CA ASP A 110 2.59 -22.76 -21.05
C ASP A 110 2.20 -24.00 -21.88
N ILE A 111 1.30 -24.84 -21.36
CA ILE A 111 0.76 -26.00 -22.09
C ILE A 111 -0.12 -25.56 -23.25
N GLN A 112 -0.94 -24.52 -23.08
CA GLN A 112 -1.84 -24.04 -24.15
C GLN A 112 -1.10 -23.30 -25.29
N LYS A 113 0.10 -22.78 -25.02
CA LYS A 113 0.92 -22.07 -26.02
C LYS A 113 1.79 -23.00 -26.88
N LYS A 114 1.75 -24.31 -26.64
CA LYS A 114 2.58 -25.34 -27.30
C LYS A 114 1.75 -26.20 -28.23
#